data_AF-A0A1F6DHG8-F1
#
_entry.id   AF-A0A1F6DHG8-F1
#
_cell.length_a   1.000
_cell.length_b   1.000
_cell.length_c   1.000
_cell.angle_alpha   90.00
_cell.angle_beta   90.00
_cell.angle_gamma   90.00
#
_symmetry.space_group_name_H-M   'P 1'
#
loop_
_entity.id
_entity.type
_entity.pdbx_description
1 polymer ?
#
loop_
_entity_poly.entity_id
_entity_poly.type
_entity_poly.pdbx_seq_one_letter_code
_entity_poly.pdbx_strand_id
1 'polypeptide(L)'
;MINAEVQKSGAESALSVIRKFSRRVQGTGLIQTVRKGRYYERDASKTVSKKRALKRLKRQENYRELVKEGKVIEQPQRGRGRPMNRETTSSQSQASSSGGRSSGLGESTPIAR
;
A
#
# COMPACT_ATOMS: atom_id res chain seq x y z
N MET A 1 -25.10 -5.41 1.23
CA MET A 1 -23.72 -5.91 1.43
C MET A 1 -22.77 -4.76 1.15
N ILE A 2 -21.87 -4.42 2.07
CA ILE A 2 -20.95 -3.28 1.92
C ILE A 2 -19.58 -3.81 1.46
N ASN A 3 -19.14 -3.39 0.28
CA ASN A 3 -17.92 -3.93 -0.34
C ASN A 3 -16.64 -3.25 0.16
N ALA A 4 -16.71 -1.95 0.43
CA ALA A 4 -15.63 -1.16 0.99
C ALA A 4 -16.21 -0.05 1.88
N GLU A 5 -15.77 -0.03 3.13
CA GLU A 5 -16.12 0.99 4.12
C GLU A 5 -14.85 1.36 4.90
N VAL A 6 -14.72 2.64 5.23
CA VAL A 6 -13.65 3.14 6.09
C VAL A 6 -14.23 4.17 7.03
N GLN A 7 -14.13 3.91 8.32
CA GLN A 7 -14.46 4.86 9.38
C GLN A 7 -13.23 5.68 9.76
N LYS A 8 -13.44 6.96 10.07
CA LYS A 8 -12.37 7.86 10.54
C LYS A 8 -12.05 7.52 11.99
N SER A 9 -10.76 7.38 12.31
CA SER A 9 -10.30 7.15 13.69
C SER A 9 -9.56 8.38 14.22
N GLY A 10 -10.00 8.92 15.37
CA GLY A 10 -9.30 9.99 16.09
C GLY A 10 -8.90 11.20 15.22
N ALA A 11 -7.61 11.56 15.28
CA ALA A 11 -6.99 12.72 14.63
C ALA A 11 -6.50 12.47 13.18
N GLU A 12 -7.10 11.53 12.45
CA GLU A 12 -6.76 11.33 11.05
C GLU A 12 -7.16 12.53 10.17
N SER A 13 -6.26 12.97 9.29
CA SER A 13 -6.60 13.93 8.23
C SER A 13 -7.52 13.29 7.17
N ALA A 14 -8.41 14.08 6.58
CA ALA A 14 -9.33 13.66 5.53
C ALA A 14 -8.60 12.96 4.35
N LEU A 15 -7.42 13.48 3.96
CA LEU A 15 -6.61 12.88 2.89
C LEU A 15 -6.13 11.46 3.22
N SER A 16 -5.84 11.18 4.49
CA SER A 16 -5.44 9.84 4.93
C SER A 16 -6.62 8.88 4.91
N VAL A 17 -7.83 9.32 5.28
CA VAL A 17 -9.06 8.53 5.16
C VAL A 17 -9.35 8.17 3.70
N ILE A 18 -9.26 9.15 2.79
CA ILE A 18 -9.44 8.93 1.35
C ILE A 18 -8.43 7.91 0.81
N ARG A 19 -7.14 8.00 1.18
CA ARG A 19 -6.13 7.02 0.76
C ARG A 19 -6.42 5.61 1.28
N LYS A 20 -6.87 5.46 2.53
CA LYS A 20 -7.31 4.17 3.09
C LYS A 20 -8.49 3.61 2.30
N PHE A 21 -9.48 4.44 2.00
CA PHE A 21 -10.64 4.04 1.20
C PHE A 21 -10.22 3.59 -0.19
N SER A 22 -9.41 4.35 -0.92
CA SER A 22 -8.90 3.99 -2.24
C SER A 22 -8.14 2.66 -2.22
N ARG A 23 -7.27 2.44 -1.23
CA ARG A 23 -6.57 1.15 -1.05
C ARG A 23 -7.54 0.00 -0.77
N ARG A 24 -8.56 0.22 0.08
CA ARG A 24 -9.56 -0.81 0.41
C ARG A 24 -10.42 -1.16 -0.80
N VAL A 25 -10.83 -0.18 -1.60
CA VAL A 25 -11.54 -0.39 -2.87
C VAL A 25 -10.67 -1.16 -3.86
N GLN A 26 -9.40 -0.78 -4.04
CA GLN A 26 -8.48 -1.50 -4.92
C GLN A 26 -8.24 -2.94 -4.46
N GLY A 27 -8.06 -3.17 -3.16
CA GLY A 27 -7.86 -4.51 -2.58
C GLY A 27 -9.06 -5.44 -2.75
N THR A 28 -10.29 -4.92 -2.88
CA THR A 28 -11.49 -5.74 -3.13
C THR A 28 -11.59 -6.28 -4.55
N GLY A 29 -10.83 -5.71 -5.50
CA GLY A 29 -10.97 -6.06 -6.91
C GLY A 29 -12.32 -5.68 -7.53
N LEU A 30 -13.19 -4.94 -6.83
CA LEU A 30 -14.56 -4.61 -7.30
C LEU A 30 -14.57 -3.98 -8.68
N ILE A 31 -13.68 -3.02 -8.94
CA ILE A 31 -13.59 -2.35 -10.24
C ILE A 31 -13.24 -3.35 -11.35
N GLN A 32 -12.36 -4.33 -11.07
CA GLN A 32 -11.99 -5.35 -12.04
C GLN A 32 -13.17 -6.30 -12.33
N THR A 33 -13.89 -6.71 -11.29
CA THR A 33 -15.07 -7.58 -11.42
C THR A 33 -16.19 -6.91 -12.21
N VAL A 34 -16.55 -5.67 -11.86
CA VAL A 34 -17.60 -4.91 -12.56
C VAL A 34 -17.19 -4.63 -14.00
N ARG A 35 -15.92 -4.32 -14.28
CA ARG A 35 -15.43 -4.14 -15.64
C ARG A 35 -15.51 -5.43 -16.46
N LYS A 36 -15.15 -6.57 -15.85
CA LYS A 36 -15.20 -7.89 -16.50
C LYS A 36 -16.64 -8.31 -16.83
N GLY A 37 -17.61 -7.99 -15.96
CA GLY A 37 -19.02 -8.34 -16.16
C GLY A 37 -19.86 -7.31 -16.93
N ARG A 38 -19.27 -6.21 -17.44
CA ARG A 38 -20.01 -5.12 -18.09
C ARG A 38 -20.71 -5.57 -19.37
N TYR A 39 -20.07 -6.44 -20.14
CA TYR A 39 -20.57 -6.95 -21.42
C TYR A 39 -20.55 -8.47 -21.40
N TYR A 40 -21.44 -9.07 -22.19
CA TYR A 40 -21.42 -10.52 -22.38
C TYR A 40 -20.17 -10.94 -23.17
N GLU A 41 -19.45 -11.91 -22.62
CA GLU A 41 -18.36 -12.59 -23.31
C GLU A 41 -18.73 -14.07 -23.41
N ARG A 42 -18.50 -14.69 -24.58
CA ARG A 42 -18.67 -16.14 -24.72
C ARG A 42 -17.62 -16.88 -23.90
N ASP A 43 -17.95 -18.10 -23.48
CA ASP A 43 -16.98 -18.98 -22.87
C ASP A 43 -15.83 -19.33 -23.83
N ALA A 44 -14.61 -19.31 -23.31
CA ALA A 44 -13.42 -19.65 -24.07
C ALA A 44 -13.29 -21.17 -24.20
N SER A 45 -12.95 -21.65 -25.40
CA SER A 45 -12.67 -23.07 -25.62
C SER A 45 -11.38 -23.50 -24.91
N LYS A 46 -11.25 -24.81 -24.66
CA LYS A 46 -10.07 -25.41 -24.00
C LYS A 46 -8.76 -25.01 -24.68
N THR A 47 -8.73 -24.99 -26.01
CA THR A 47 -7.55 -24.62 -26.81
C THR A 47 -7.14 -23.16 -26.62
N VAL A 48 -8.11 -22.24 -26.56
CA VAL A 48 -7.83 -20.80 -26.33
C VAL A 48 -7.27 -20.60 -24.93
N SER A 49 -7.84 -21.26 -23.92
CA SER A 49 -7.34 -21.22 -22.54
C SER A 49 -5.91 -21.77 -22.45
N LYS A 50 -5.62 -22.91 -23.11
CA LYS A 50 -4.27 -23.49 -23.17
C LYS A 50 -3.27 -22.53 -23.82
N LYS A 51 -3.62 -21.91 -24.94
CA LYS A 51 -2.76 -20.93 -25.63
C LYS A 51 -2.44 -19.72 -24.74
N ARG A 52 -3.42 -19.19 -24.01
CA ARG A 52 -3.21 -18.10 -23.04
C ARG A 52 -2.27 -18.52 -21.90
N ALA A 53 -2.44 -19.74 -21.37
CA ALA A 53 -1.58 -20.28 -20.33
C ALA A 53 -0.13 -20.44 -20.79
N LEU A 54 0.11 -21.01 -21.97
CA LEU A 54 1.46 -21.15 -22.55
C LEU A 54 2.14 -19.79 -22.74
N LYS A 55 1.40 -18.77 -23.21
CA LYS A 55 1.93 -17.40 -23.32
C LYS A 55 2.36 -16.83 -21.98
N ARG A 56 1.62 -17.13 -20.89
CA ARG A 56 1.97 -16.70 -19.53
C ARG A 56 3.26 -17.37 -19.04
N LEU A 57 3.39 -18.68 -19.25
CA LEU A 57 4.59 -19.43 -18.87
C LEU A 57 5.83 -18.92 -19.59
N LYS A 58 5.75 -18.75 -20.92
CA LYS A 58 6.86 -18.20 -21.71
C LYS A 58 7.30 -16.82 -21.23
N ARG A 59 6.36 -15.94 -20.88
CA ARG A 59 6.71 -14.62 -20.31
C ARG A 59 7.42 -14.73 -18.96
N GLN A 60 7.05 -15.71 -18.14
CA GLN A 60 7.67 -15.95 -16.84
C GLN A 60 9.09 -16.51 -16.99
N GLU A 61 9.31 -17.41 -17.95
CA GLU A 61 10.64 -17.94 -18.31
C GLU A 61 11.55 -16.82 -18.80
N ASN A 62 11.11 -16.05 -19.80
CA ASN A 62 11.87 -14.92 -20.32
C ASN A 62 12.24 -13.91 -19.21
N TYR A 63 11.31 -13.62 -18.30
CA TYR A 63 11.61 -12.73 -17.17
C TYR A 63 12.70 -13.29 -16.26
N ARG A 64 12.67 -14.59 -15.95
CA ARG A 64 13.70 -15.26 -15.14
C ARG A 64 15.06 -15.24 -15.83
N GLU A 65 15.11 -15.43 -17.13
CA GLU A 65 16.35 -15.33 -17.92
C GLU A 65 16.91 -13.91 -17.88
N LEU A 66 16.08 -12.90 -18.15
CA LEU A 66 16.51 -11.49 -18.12
C LEU A 66 17.01 -11.05 -16.73
N VAL A 67 16.42 -11.60 -15.67
CA VAL A 67 16.88 -11.40 -14.30
C VAL A 67 18.26 -12.04 -14.08
N LYS A 68 18.46 -13.28 -14.54
CA LYS A 68 19.77 -13.95 -14.47
C LYS A 68 20.85 -13.22 -15.25
N GLU A 69 20.48 -12.66 -16.40
CA GLU A 69 21.36 -11.84 -17.24
C GLU A 69 21.63 -10.44 -16.64
N GLY A 70 20.97 -10.08 -15.53
CA GLY A 70 21.13 -8.77 -14.89
C GLY A 70 20.50 -7.60 -15.66
N LYS A 71 19.78 -7.86 -16.75
CA LYS A 71 19.10 -6.83 -17.56
C LYS A 71 17.88 -6.23 -16.86
N VAL A 72 17.33 -6.95 -15.90
CA VAL A 72 16.17 -6.55 -15.11
C VAL A 72 16.54 -6.57 -13.64
N ILE A 73 16.40 -5.42 -12.98
CA ILE A 73 16.50 -5.33 -11.53
C ILE A 73 15.25 -5.99 -10.93
N GLU A 74 15.44 -7.02 -10.09
CA GLU A 74 14.35 -7.59 -9.32
C GLU A 74 13.73 -6.48 -8.46
N GLN A 75 12.50 -6.09 -8.80
CA GLN A 75 11.80 -5.13 -7.97
C GLN A 75 11.53 -5.81 -6.62
N PRO A 76 11.92 -5.19 -5.48
CA PRO A 76 11.54 -5.71 -4.18
C PRO A 76 10.02 -5.85 -4.17
N GLN A 77 9.49 -6.93 -3.60
CA GLN A 77 8.05 -7.21 -3.56
C GLN A 77 7.31 -6.09 -2.82
N ARG A 78 6.99 -5.00 -3.51
CA ARG A 78 6.29 -3.84 -2.95
C ARG A 78 4.84 -4.24 -2.72
N GLY A 79 4.49 -4.60 -1.49
CA GLY A 79 3.08 -4.62 -1.06
C GLY A 79 2.51 -5.92 -0.50
N ARG A 80 3.31 -6.98 -0.28
CA ARG A 80 2.93 -7.96 0.74
C ARG A 80 3.39 -7.38 2.07
N GLY A 81 2.44 -6.92 2.88
CA GLY A 81 2.68 -6.08 4.05
C GLY A 81 3.95 -6.46 4.81
N ARG A 82 4.89 -5.51 4.89
CA ARG A 82 5.93 -5.54 5.90
C ARG A 82 5.21 -5.74 7.23
N PRO A 83 5.50 -6.80 8.02
CA PRO A 83 4.86 -6.97 9.31
C PRO A 83 5.09 -5.69 10.10
N MET A 84 4.00 -5.04 10.49
CA MET A 84 4.03 -3.98 11.48
C MET A 84 4.46 -4.66 12.78
N ASN A 85 5.76 -4.71 13.06
CA ASN A 85 6.23 -4.80 14.44
C ASN A 85 5.80 -3.50 15.11
N ARG A 86 4.54 -3.45 15.54
CA ARG A 86 4.10 -2.53 16.58
C ARG A 86 4.57 -3.16 17.88
N GLU A 87 5.83 -2.90 18.22
CA GLU A 87 6.26 -3.03 19.61
C GLU A 87 5.33 -2.11 20.41
N THR A 88 4.48 -2.74 21.22
CA THR A 88 3.77 -2.04 22.28
C THR A 88 4.84 -1.51 23.22
N THR A 89 5.19 -0.23 23.10
CA THR A 89 5.90 0.46 24.16
C THR A 89 4.99 0.38 25.38
N SER A 90 5.32 -0.55 26.28
CA SER A 90 4.74 -0.66 27.60
C SER A 90 4.87 0.70 28.26
N SER A 91 3.74 1.34 28.53
CA SER A 91 3.66 2.49 29.40
C SER A 91 4.10 2.06 30.80
N GLN A 92 5.39 2.19 31.10
CA GLN A 92 5.85 2.32 32.48
C GLN A 92 5.64 3.78 32.90
N SER A 93 4.49 4.02 33.52
CA SER A 93 4.25 5.17 34.37
C SER A 93 5.03 4.99 35.68
N GLN A 94 6.13 5.73 35.86
CA GLN A 94 6.61 6.12 37.19
C GLN A 94 7.09 7.58 37.17
N ALA A 95 6.72 8.28 38.22
CA ALA A 95 6.69 9.73 38.37
C ALA A 95 8.00 10.34 38.88
N SER A 96 7.96 11.68 39.04
CA SER A 96 8.96 12.63 39.57
C SER A 96 9.87 13.24 38.48
N SER A 97 10.11 14.55 38.38
CA SER A 97 10.08 15.64 39.35
C SER A 97 9.95 17.01 38.64
N SER A 98 9.63 18.03 39.44
CA SER A 98 9.55 19.47 39.16
C SER A 98 10.67 20.07 38.29
N GLY A 99 10.31 20.89 37.30
CA GLY A 99 11.24 21.80 36.61
C GLY A 99 10.49 22.77 35.70
N GLY A 100 10.46 24.05 36.09
CA GLY A 100 9.74 25.12 35.41
C GLY A 100 10.18 25.32 33.96
N ARG A 101 9.22 25.65 33.09
CA ARG A 101 9.48 26.06 31.70
C ARG A 101 9.28 27.56 31.60
N SER A 102 10.38 28.30 31.54
CA SER A 102 10.41 29.69 31.13
C SER A 102 9.94 29.82 29.69
N SER A 103 9.04 30.76 29.45
CA SER A 103 8.61 31.20 28.13
C SER A 103 9.74 32.01 27.48
N GLY A 104 10.65 31.33 26.79
CA GLY A 104 11.69 31.96 25.97
C GLY A 104 11.16 32.22 24.57
N LEU A 105 10.66 33.44 24.36
CA LEU A 105 10.40 34.02 23.05
C LEU A 105 11.66 33.93 22.19
N GLY A 106 11.50 33.46 20.96
CA GLY A 106 12.59 33.21 20.02
C GLY A 106 13.28 34.49 19.58
N GLU A 107 14.50 34.68 20.06
CA GLU A 107 15.48 35.59 19.48
C GLU A 107 16.72 34.79 19.09
N SER A 108 16.85 34.48 17.80
CA SER A 108 18.10 34.61 17.05
C SER A 108 17.89 34.13 15.62
N THR A 109 17.60 35.07 14.72
CA THR A 109 17.95 34.88 13.31
C THR A 109 18.49 36.22 12.81
N PRO A 110 19.78 36.31 12.46
CA PRO A 110 20.35 37.57 11.98
C PRO A 110 19.81 37.89 10.58
N ILE A 111 19.18 39.06 10.45
CA ILE A 111 18.84 39.67 9.15
C ILE A 111 20.14 40.19 8.52
N ALA A 112 20.43 39.72 7.30
CA ALA A 112 21.50 40.28 6.46
C ALA A 112 21.11 41.69 5.99
N ARG A 113 22.08 42.62 6.04
CA ARG A 113 21.98 43.97 5.47
C ARG A 113 22.54 44.01 4.05
#